data_AF-A0A7D5MWE2-F1
#
_entry.id   AF-A0A7D5MWE2-F1
#
_cell.length_a   1.000
_cell.length_b   1.000
_cell.length_c   1.000
_cell.angle_alpha   90.00
_cell.angle_beta   90.00
_cell.angle_gamma   90.00
#
_symmetry.space_group_name_H-M   'P 1'
#
loop_
_entity.id
_entity.type
_entity.pdbx_description
1 polymer ?
#
loop_
_entity_poly.entity_id
_entity_poly.type
_entity_poly.pdbx_seq_one_letter_code
_entity_poly.pdbx_strand_id
1 'polypeptide(L)' 'MGVHDIMITEPHPCRRGFFRRIYARIQTSHTGDYWIWRQIDETGQPLTDAERSFESEDAALSDAVRSLNGQAVAI' A
#
# COMPACT_ATOMS: atom_id res chain seq x y z
N MET A 1 -11.54 -7.75 4.97
CA MET A 1 -10.84 -6.46 4.82
C MET A 1 -9.61 -6.52 5.69
N GLY A 2 -8.44 -6.33 5.10
CA GLY A 2 -7.16 -6.24 5.80
C GLY A 2 -6.64 -4.81 5.75
N VAL A 3 -5.92 -4.38 6.78
CA VAL A 3 -5.18 -3.12 6.77
C VAL A 3 -3.72 -3.44 6.96
N HIS A 4 -2.89 -2.92 6.06
CA HIS A 4 -1.46 -3.21 6.03
C HIS A 4 -0.67 -1.91 5.96
N ASP A 5 0.41 -1.83 6.73
CA ASP A 5 1.37 -0.74 6.63
C ASP A 5 2.51 -1.17 5.67
N ILE A 6 2.79 -0.33 4.68
CA ILE A 6 3.84 -0.50 3.68
C ILE A 6 4.94 0.51 3.97
N MET A 7 6.16 0.03 4.16
CA MET A 7 7.35 0.87 4.31
C MET A 7 7.91 1.19 2.94
N ILE A 8 7.85 2.45 2.55
CA ILE A 8 8.45 2.94 1.32
C ILE A 8 9.81 3.52 1.67
N THR A 9 10.85 3.05 0.98
CA THR A 9 12.22 3.56 1.12
C THR A 9 12.51 4.45 -0.06
N GLU A 10 12.59 5.76 0.17
CA GLU A 10 12.82 6.74 -0.89
C GLU A 10 14.16 7.47 -0.68
N PRO A 11 14.88 7.82 -1.75
CA PRO A 11 16.07 8.65 -1.64
C PRO A 11 15.71 10.00 -1.04
N HIS A 12 16.52 10.46 -0.07
CA HIS A 12 16.31 11.73 0.59
C HIS A 12 16.55 12.88 -0.40
N PRO A 13 15.60 13.82 -0.57
CA PRO A 13 15.64 14.81 -1.65
C PRO A 13 16.87 15.72 -1.57
N CYS A 14 17.36 15.98 -0.35
CA CYS A 14 18.48 16.89 -0.12
C CYS A 14 19.81 16.20 0.25
N ARG A 15 19.84 14.87 0.47
CA ARG A 15 21.05 14.16 0.90
C ARG A 15 21.27 12.91 0.06
N ARG A 16 22.19 13.03 -0.88
CA ARG A 16 22.66 11.91 -1.70
C ARG A 16 23.22 10.81 -0.80
N GLY A 17 22.72 9.58 -0.95
CA GLY A 17 23.11 8.42 -0.14
C GLY A 17 22.34 8.27 1.18
N PHE A 18 21.46 9.20 1.54
CA PHE A 18 20.49 9.01 2.62
C PHE A 18 19.15 8.55 2.05
N PHE A 19 18.50 7.63 2.74
CA PHE A 19 17.15 7.18 2.43
C PHE A 19 16.22 7.56 3.58
N ARG A 20 15.05 8.08 3.25
CA ARG A 20 13.96 8.20 4.23
C ARG A 20 13.08 6.96 4.14
N ARG A 21 12.53 6.56 5.27
CA ARG A 21 11.47 5.56 5.36
C ARG A 21 10.19 6.31 5.67
N ILE A 22 9.19 6.16 4.81
CA ILE A 22 7.83 6.63 5.03
C ILE A 22 6.91 5.42 5.09
N TYR A 23 5.87 5.51 5.90
CA TYR A 23 4.87 4.46 6.03
C TYR A 23 3.61 4.91 5.29
N ALA A 24 3.13 4.07 4.39
CA ALA A 24 1.84 4.22 3.75
C ALA A 24 0.92 3.13 4.26
N ARG A 25 -0.30 3.50 4.64
CA ARG A 25 -1.30 2.52 5.05
C ARG A 25 -2.19 2.19 3.87
N ILE A 26 -2.43 0.92 3.65
CA ILE A 26 -3.35 0.43 2.63
C ILE A 26 -4.45 -0.42 3.28
N GLN A 27 -5.59 -0.48 2.63
CA GLN A 27 -6.67 -1.38 2.94
C GLN A 27 -6.92 -2.31 1.76
N THR A 28 -6.98 -3.61 2.03
CA THR A 28 -7.48 -4.64 1.11
C THR A 28 -8.95 -4.90 1.40
N SER A 29 -9.76 -4.91 0.36
CA SER A 29 -11.21 -5.11 0.47
C SER A 29 -11.66 -6.16 -0.54
N HIS A 30 -12.58 -7.02 -0.12
CA HIS A 30 -13.25 -7.96 -1.03
C HIS A 30 -14.61 -7.39 -1.42
N THR A 31 -14.82 -7.19 -2.72
CA THR A 31 -16.07 -6.62 -3.27
C THR A 31 -17.17 -7.67 -3.45
N GLY A 32 -16.83 -8.96 -3.32
CA GLY A 32 -17.75 -10.09 -3.50
C GLY A 32 -17.26 -11.06 -4.57
N ASP A 33 -16.74 -10.53 -5.67
CA ASP A 33 -16.18 -11.29 -6.79
C ASP A 33 -14.65 -11.12 -6.94
N TYR A 34 -14.11 -10.03 -6.40
CA TYR A 34 -12.70 -9.67 -6.55
C TYR A 34 -12.20 -8.85 -5.35
N TRP A 35 -10.88 -8.84 -5.22
CA TRP A 35 -10.12 -8.04 -4.27
C TRP A 35 -9.67 -6.73 -4.88
N ILE A 36 -9.68 -5.69 -4.08
CA ILE A 36 -9.16 -4.37 -4.41
C ILE A 36 -8.25 -3.91 -3.27
N TRP A 37 -7.33 -3.00 -3.58
CA TRP A 37 -6.59 -2.27 -2.57
C TRP A 37 -6.78 -0.77 -2.74
N ARG A 38 -6.74 -0.04 -1.62
CA ARG A 38 -6.76 1.44 -1.59
C ARG A 38 -5.75 1.93 -0.59
N GLN A 39 -5.08 3.05 -0.88
CA GLN A 39 -4.33 3.76 0.13
C GLN A 39 -5.31 4.49 1.04
N ILE A 40 -5.08 4.42 2.35
CA ILE A 40 -5.88 5.11 3.35
C ILE A 40 -5.01 6.05 4.18
N ASP A 41 -5.63 7.09 4.72
CA ASP A 41 -4.99 7.98 5.69
C ASP A 41 -4.97 7.37 7.11
N GLU A 42 -4.48 8.16 8.06
CA GLU A 42 -4.41 7.78 9.48
C GLU A 42 -5.79 7.55 10.13
N THR A 43 -6.84 8.16 9.57
CA THR A 43 -8.23 8.04 10.01
C THR A 43 -8.99 6.93 9.29
N GLY A 44 -8.36 6.28 8.30
CA GLY A 44 -8.96 5.23 7.47
C GLY A 44 -9.75 5.76 6.27
N GLN A 45 -9.65 7.04 5.93
CA GLN A 45 -10.26 7.58 4.72
C GLN A 45 -9.46 7.16 3.48
N PRO A 46 -10.13 6.71 2.40
CA PRO A 46 -9.46 6.36 1.16
C PRO A 46 -8.86 7.62 0.51
N LEU A 47 -7.56 7.58 0.28
CA LEU A 47 -6.81 8.59 -0.47
C LEU A 47 -6.79 8.30 -1.97
N THR A 48 -6.94 7.03 -2.36
CA THR A 48 -6.95 6.58 -3.76
C THR A 48 -8.20 5.75 -4.06
N ASP A 49 -8.61 5.77 -5.33
CA ASP A 49 -9.64 4.86 -5.82
C ASP A 49 -9.06 3.45 -6.06
N ALA A 50 -9.93 2.45 -6.17
CA ALA A 50 -9.53 1.08 -6.44
C ALA A 50 -9.30 0.92 -7.95
N GLU A 51 -8.08 1.19 -8.40
CA GLU A 51 -7.74 1.18 -9.83
C GLU A 51 -7.82 -0.21 -10.48
N ARG A 52 -7.67 -1.30 -9.72
CA ARG A 52 -7.64 -2.67 -10.25
C ARG A 52 -8.30 -3.70 -9.35
N SER A 53 -8.89 -4.71 -9.99
CA SER A 53 -9.40 -5.92 -9.38
C SER A 53 -8.38 -7.06 -9.42
N PHE A 54 -8.34 -7.84 -8.35
CA PHE A 54 -7.43 -8.96 -8.15
C PHE A 54 -8.21 -10.18 -7.67
N GLU A 55 -7.70 -11.39 -7.94
CA GLU A 55 -8.37 -12.62 -7.56
C GLU A 55 -8.16 -13.01 -6.09
N SER A 56 -7.17 -12.42 -5.41
CA SER A 56 -6.82 -12.76 -4.03
C SER A 56 -6.29 -11.53 -3.28
N GLU A 57 -6.43 -11.58 -1.94
CA GLU A 57 -5.90 -10.53 -1.05
C GLU A 57 -4.40 -10.33 -1.22
N ASP A 58 -3.64 -11.44 -1.26
CA ASP A 58 -2.19 -11.42 -1.47
C ASP A 58 -1.79 -10.79 -2.81
N ALA A 59 -2.61 -11.00 -3.86
CA ALA A 59 -2.37 -10.40 -5.17
C ALA A 59 -2.60 -8.89 -5.13
N ALA A 60 -3.66 -8.43 -4.45
CA ALA A 60 -3.91 -7.01 -4.23
C ALA A 60 -2.81 -6.36 -3.38
N LEU A 61 -2.37 -7.02 -2.31
CA LEU A 61 -1.28 -6.55 -1.44
C LEU A 61 0.05 -6.46 -2.20
N SER A 62 0.41 -7.49 -2.97
CA SER A 62 1.65 -7.53 -3.75
C SER A 62 1.68 -6.42 -4.81
N ASP A 63 0.55 -6.17 -5.47
CA ASP A 63 0.43 -5.06 -6.42
C ASP A 63 0.56 -3.69 -5.72
N ALA A 64 -0.07 -3.51 -4.54
CA ALA A 64 0.06 -2.28 -3.76
C ALA A 64 1.51 -1.99 -3.34
N VAL A 65 2.23 -3.01 -2.86
CA VAL A 65 3.65 -2.93 -2.51
C VAL A 65 4.48 -2.51 -3.72
N ARG A 66 4.21 -3.09 -4.89
CA ARG A 66 4.89 -2.76 -6.15
C ARG A 66 4.58 -1.33 -6.59
N SER A 67 3.31 -0.93 -6.54
CA SER A 67 2.84 0.40 -6.95
C SER A 67 3.48 1.50 -6.11
N LEU A 68 3.57 1.28 -4.80
CA LEU A 68 4.16 2.23 -3.86
C LEU A 68 5.70 2.16 -3.79
N ASN A 69 6.36 1.32 -4.60
CA ASN A 69 7.80 1.01 -4.49
C ASN A 69 8.24 0.69 -3.05
N GLY A 70 7.36 0.06 -2.28
CA GLY A 70 7.57 -0.21 -0.86
C GLY A 70 7.91 -1.66 -0.57
N GLN A 71 8.00 -1.98 0.71
CA GLN A 71 7.98 -3.34 1.26
C GLN A 71 6.80 -3.43 2.24
N ALA A 72 5.98 -4.47 2.14
CA ALA A 72 4.94 -4.71 3.14
C ALA A 72 5.60 -5.00 4.50
N VAL A 73 5.09 -4.35 5.55
CA VAL A 73 5.50 -4.61 6.92
C VAL A 73 4.51 -5.61 7.51
N ALA A 74 4.98 -6.79 7.88
CA ALA A 74 4.22 -7.70 8.74
C ALA A 74 4.34 -7.18 10.18
N ILE A 75 3.21 -6.79 10.77
CA ILE A 75 3.06 -6.43 12.19
C ILE A 75 2.56 -7.64 12.97
#